data_AF-A0A4S5CS56-F1
#
_entry.id   AF-A0A4S5CS56-F1
#
_cell.length_a   1.000
_cell.length_b   1.000
_cell.length_c   1.000
_cell.angle_alpha   90.00
_cell.angle_beta   90.00
_cell.angle_gamma   90.00
#
_symmetry.space_group_name_H-M   'P 1'
#
loop_
_entity.id
_entity.type
_entity.pdbx_description
1 polymer ?
#
loop_
_entity_poly.entity_id
_entity_poly.type
_entity_poly.pdbx_seq_one_letter_code
_entity_poly.pdbx_strand_id
1 'polypeptide(L)'
;METWLEVLKAEVAATSLAVVSEKLGLSRTLISQVCNEKYPGDLARVQMLVEGNLMGQTVNCPILGEIPVHQCLAHQRRGPSDVGSSPMDIKLWKACRSGCPHSQLTEEQQLRRPMRLSVEQGKGTQKTARYDAEATLSRLRRQARSDGDNASSSLRILSELLADELKIMGIKYNRLLDKQEGK
;
A
#
# COMPACT_ATOMS: atom_id res chain seq x y z
N MET A 1 -19.34 31.23 14.71
CA MET A 1 -18.58 29.96 14.69
C MET A 1 -17.16 30.38 14.98
N GLU A 2 -16.67 30.15 16.19
CA GLU A 2 -15.34 30.62 16.58
C GLU A 2 -14.27 29.97 15.71
N THR A 3 -13.33 30.78 15.22
CA THR A 3 -12.22 30.28 14.43
C THR A 3 -11.16 29.65 15.35
N TRP A 4 -10.42 28.65 14.87
CA TRP A 4 -9.34 28.03 15.67
C TRP A 4 -8.31 29.06 16.17
N LEU A 5 -8.12 30.15 15.43
CA LEU A 5 -7.24 31.26 15.80
C LEU A 5 -7.77 32.03 17.02
N GLU A 6 -9.09 32.24 17.11
CA GLU A 6 -9.74 32.88 18.26
C GLU A 6 -9.60 32.02 19.52
N VAL A 7 -9.83 30.71 19.39
CA VAL A 7 -9.64 29.75 20.49
C VAL A 7 -8.19 29.76 20.98
N LEU A 8 -7.22 29.78 20.06
CA LEU A 8 -5.81 29.87 20.42
C LEU A 8 -5.48 31.19 21.13
N LYS A 9 -5.96 32.33 20.62
CA LYS A 9 -5.75 33.65 21.25
C LYS A 9 -6.39 33.71 22.65
N ALA A 10 -7.58 33.15 22.81
CA ALA A 10 -8.30 33.08 24.08
C ALA A 10 -7.54 32.22 25.12
N GLU A 11 -7.07 31.03 24.72
CA GLU A 11 -6.30 30.15 25.62
C GLU A 11 -4.97 30.79 26.06
N VAL A 12 -4.28 31.48 25.13
CA VAL A 12 -3.05 32.21 25.44
C VAL A 12 -3.32 33.36 26.42
N ALA A 13 -4.43 34.07 26.27
CA ALA A 13 -4.84 35.15 27.17
C ALA A 13 -5.27 34.62 28.55
N ALA A 14 -5.92 33.46 28.62
CA ALA A 14 -6.36 32.83 29.86
C ALA A 14 -5.20 32.21 30.66
N THR A 15 -4.18 31.69 29.95
CA THR A 15 -3.05 31.00 30.58
C THR A 15 -1.75 31.76 30.34
N SER A 16 -0.91 31.30 29.41
CA SER A 16 0.28 32.00 28.94
C SER A 16 0.86 31.30 27.72
N LEU A 17 1.70 31.99 26.95
CA LEU A 17 2.43 31.41 25.81
C LEU A 17 3.26 30.17 26.20
N ALA A 18 3.83 30.13 27.40
CA ALA A 18 4.64 29.00 27.86
C ALA A 18 3.77 27.74 28.03
N VAL A 19 2.63 27.87 28.72
CA VAL A 19 1.73 26.73 28.95
C VAL A 19 1.12 26.23 27.65
N VAL A 20 0.70 27.13 26.76
CA VAL A 20 0.16 26.73 25.44
C VAL A 20 1.24 26.08 24.57
N SER A 21 2.49 26.53 24.66
CA SER A 21 3.61 25.92 23.94
C SER A 21 3.89 24.48 24.36
N GLU A 22 3.81 24.22 25.66
CA GLU A 22 3.99 22.88 26.21
C GLU A 22 2.81 21.96 25.85
N LYS A 23 1.57 22.46 25.99
CA LYS A 23 0.36 21.71 25.59
C LYS A 23 0.37 21.30 24.12
N LEU A 24 0.74 22.21 23.22
CA LEU A 24 0.72 21.96 21.76
C LEU A 24 2.00 21.31 21.23
N GLY A 25 3.08 21.24 22.03
CA GLY A 25 4.40 20.78 21.58
C GLY A 25 5.01 21.67 20.49
N LEU A 26 4.72 22.98 20.53
CA LEU A 26 5.19 23.98 19.57
C LEU A 26 6.10 25.00 20.27
N SER A 27 6.98 25.67 19.53
CA SER A 27 7.81 26.71 20.14
C SER A 27 6.99 27.96 20.51
N ARG A 28 7.38 28.64 21.60
CA ARG A 28 6.76 29.91 22.03
C ARG A 28 6.79 30.97 20.92
N THR A 29 7.88 31.03 20.16
CA THR A 29 8.04 31.95 19.03
C THR A 29 7.07 31.65 17.90
N LEU A 30 6.85 30.37 17.58
CA LEU A 30 5.87 29.95 16.57
C LEU A 30 4.46 30.37 16.98
N ILE A 31 4.05 30.11 18.22
CA ILE A 31 2.70 30.49 18.70
C ILE A 31 2.52 32.01 18.66
N SER A 32 3.52 32.77 19.09
CA SER A 32 3.49 34.23 19.00
C SER A 32 3.37 34.73 17.55
N GLN A 33 4.08 34.12 16.61
CA GLN A 33 3.98 34.45 15.18
C GLN A 33 2.61 34.09 14.61
N VAL A 34 2.01 32.97 15.02
CA VAL A 34 0.66 32.56 14.58
C VAL A 34 -0.41 33.50 15.14
N CYS A 35 -0.34 33.86 16.43
CA CYS A 35 -1.28 34.81 17.03
C CYS A 35 -1.21 36.20 16.37
N ASN A 36 -0.05 36.59 15.86
CA ASN A 36 0.15 37.84 15.12
C ASN A 36 -0.05 37.69 13.60
N GLU A 37 -0.50 36.52 13.12
CA GLU A 37 -0.75 36.24 11.70
C GLU A 37 0.48 36.44 10.79
N LYS A 38 1.68 36.28 11.36
CA LYS A 38 2.99 36.49 10.71
C LYS A 38 3.75 35.19 10.43
N TYR A 39 3.20 34.04 10.76
CA TYR A 39 3.89 32.76 10.60
C TYR A 39 3.88 32.33 9.12
N PRO A 40 5.05 32.22 8.44
CA PRO A 40 5.13 31.87 7.02
C PRO A 40 5.10 30.36 6.76
N GLY A 41 5.02 29.54 7.81
CA GLY A 41 5.07 28.09 7.70
C GLY A 41 3.70 27.44 7.51
N ASP A 42 3.63 26.14 7.81
CA ASP A 42 2.42 25.34 7.65
C ASP A 42 1.38 25.67 8.74
N LEU A 43 0.45 26.57 8.40
CA LEU A 43 -0.68 26.94 9.25
C LEU A 43 -1.70 25.82 9.42
N ALA A 44 -1.86 24.93 8.43
CA ALA A 44 -2.79 23.81 8.51
C ALA A 44 -2.37 22.83 9.61
N ARG A 45 -1.06 22.60 9.78
CA ARG A 45 -0.52 21.83 10.89
C ARG A 45 -0.85 22.43 12.25
N VAL A 46 -0.77 23.76 12.38
CA VAL A 46 -1.07 24.45 13.63
C VAL A 46 -2.56 24.40 13.94
N GLN A 47 -3.41 24.62 12.93
CA GLN A 47 -4.85 24.51 13.04
C GLN A 47 -5.26 23.12 13.58
N MET A 48 -4.77 22.03 12.98
CA MET A 48 -5.11 20.67 13.46
C MET A 48 -4.68 20.41 14.90
N LEU A 49 -3.54 20.96 15.33
CA LEU A 49 -3.07 20.81 16.71
C LEU A 49 -3.95 21.59 17.70
N VAL A 50 -4.41 22.78 17.31
CA VAL A 50 -5.34 23.60 18.10
C VAL A 50 -6.71 22.95 18.16
N GLU A 51 -7.25 22.51 17.03
CA GLU A 51 -8.53 21.80 16.96
C GLU A 51 -8.50 20.49 17.79
N GLY A 52 -7.39 19.76 17.74
CA GLY A 52 -7.21 18.50 18.46
C GLY A 52 -6.87 18.62 19.96
N ASN A 53 -6.31 19.74 20.44
CA ASN A 53 -5.97 19.93 21.86
C ASN A 53 -6.94 20.85 22.58
N LEU A 54 -7.34 21.96 21.94
CA LEU A 54 -8.11 23.03 22.56
C LEU A 54 -9.59 22.94 22.21
N MET A 55 -9.94 22.48 21.01
CA MET A 55 -11.35 22.29 20.59
C MET A 55 -11.87 20.87 20.80
N GLY A 56 -11.03 19.96 21.31
CA GLY A 56 -11.43 18.61 21.68
C GLY A 56 -11.82 17.70 20.52
N GLN A 57 -11.33 17.95 19.29
CA GLN A 57 -11.62 17.05 18.17
C GLN A 57 -11.02 15.66 18.41
N THR A 58 -11.86 14.63 18.28
CA THR A 58 -11.50 13.22 18.39
C THR A 58 -11.58 12.50 17.05
N VAL A 59 -10.83 11.41 16.93
CA VAL A 59 -10.84 10.49 15.79
C VAL A 59 -10.95 9.07 16.30
N ASN A 60 -11.64 8.22 15.54
CA ASN A 60 -11.77 6.81 15.90
C ASN A 60 -10.59 6.00 15.34
N CYS A 61 -9.59 5.74 16.17
CA CYS A 61 -8.44 4.92 15.82
C CYS A 61 -8.84 3.43 15.77
N PRO A 62 -8.46 2.70 14.71
CA PRO A 62 -8.78 1.26 14.60
C PRO A 62 -8.09 0.38 15.67
N ILE A 63 -7.11 0.91 16.40
CA ILE A 63 -6.37 0.18 17.44
C ILE A 63 -6.71 0.68 18.85
N LEU A 64 -6.77 2.00 19.05
CA LEU A 64 -6.96 2.62 20.37
C LEU A 64 -8.41 3.04 20.65
N GLY A 65 -9.30 3.01 19.65
CA GLY A 65 -10.65 3.57 19.75
C GLY A 65 -10.64 5.10 19.63
N GLU A 66 -11.56 5.77 20.33
CA GLU A 66 -11.67 7.23 20.27
C GLU A 66 -10.47 7.90 20.96
N ILE A 67 -9.68 8.64 20.17
CA ILE A 67 -8.52 9.39 20.66
C ILE A 67 -8.54 10.82 20.13
N PRO A 68 -7.95 11.78 20.85
CA PRO A 68 -7.78 13.14 20.33
C PRO A 68 -6.93 13.18 19.06
N VAL A 69 -7.25 14.09 18.13
CA VAL A 69 -6.51 14.27 16.86
C VAL A 69 -5.01 14.46 17.09
N HIS A 70 -4.63 15.25 18.11
CA HIS A 70 -3.23 15.53 18.41
C HIS A 70 -2.45 14.27 18.78
N GLN A 71 -3.07 13.35 19.53
CA GLN A 71 -2.47 12.08 19.92
C GLN A 71 -2.31 11.16 18.71
N CYS A 72 -3.32 11.12 17.84
CA CYS A 72 -3.24 10.39 16.57
C CYS A 72 -2.03 10.85 15.73
N LEU A 73 -1.85 12.16 15.55
CA LEU A 73 -0.73 12.73 14.81
C LEU A 73 0.62 12.44 15.49
N ALA A 74 0.68 12.49 16.82
CA ALA A 74 1.88 12.15 17.58
C ALA A 74 2.30 10.69 17.34
N HIS A 75 1.35 9.75 17.28
CA HIS A 75 1.64 8.35 16.96
C HIS A 75 2.11 8.15 15.51
N GLN A 76 1.56 8.91 14.55
CA GLN A 76 1.98 8.84 13.15
C GLN A 76 3.43 9.31 12.97
N ARG A 77 3.84 10.37 13.67
CA ARG A 77 5.20 10.94 13.59
C ARG A 77 6.32 10.05 14.12
N ARG A 78 6.01 9.04 14.95
CA ARG A 78 7.02 8.14 15.52
C ARG A 78 7.75 7.36 14.43
N GLY A 79 9.08 7.45 14.39
CA GLY A 79 9.92 6.65 13.51
C GLY A 79 10.03 5.19 13.99
N PRO A 80 10.59 4.28 13.17
CA PRO A 80 10.80 2.88 13.56
C PRO A 80 11.63 2.72 14.84
N SER A 81 12.59 3.63 15.08
CA SER A 81 13.44 3.68 16.27
C SER A 81 12.71 4.10 17.55
N ASP A 82 11.61 4.84 17.42
CA ASP A 82 10.90 5.45 18.55
C ASP A 82 9.74 4.56 19.03
N VAL A 83 9.53 3.42 18.36
CA VAL A 83 8.49 2.45 18.72
C VAL A 83 9.02 1.59 19.86
N GLY A 84 8.30 1.60 20.97
CA GLY A 84 8.61 0.73 22.11
C GLY A 84 8.52 -0.76 21.74
N SER A 85 9.13 -1.62 22.55
CA SER A 85 9.11 -3.07 22.34
C SER A 85 7.74 -3.71 22.65
N SER A 86 6.75 -2.92 23.08
CA SER A 86 5.41 -3.43 23.38
C SER A 86 4.70 -3.90 22.11
N PRO A 87 4.03 -5.08 22.14
CA PRO A 87 3.22 -5.56 21.02
C PRO A 87 2.16 -4.55 20.57
N MET A 88 1.61 -3.77 21.51
CA MET A 88 0.59 -2.77 21.22
C MET A 88 1.16 -1.57 20.44
N ASP A 89 2.37 -1.10 20.82
CA ASP A 89 3.06 -0.01 20.12
C ASP A 89 3.41 -0.41 18.68
N ILE A 90 3.92 -1.63 18.50
CA ILE A 90 4.24 -2.18 17.17
C ILE A 90 2.97 -2.30 16.32
N LYS A 91 1.86 -2.79 16.90
CA LYS A 91 0.57 -2.93 16.21
C LYS A 91 0.02 -1.58 15.77
N LEU A 92 0.06 -0.58 16.67
CA LEU A 92 -0.36 0.79 16.38
C LEU A 92 0.49 1.41 15.27
N TRP A 93 1.82 1.31 15.38
CA TRP A 93 2.75 1.86 14.39
C TRP A 93 2.53 1.26 12.98
N LYS A 94 2.35 -0.07 12.92
CA LYS A 94 2.01 -0.78 11.66
C LYS A 94 0.67 -0.32 11.10
N ALA A 95 -0.37 -0.20 11.95
CA ALA A 95 -1.70 0.22 11.52
C ALA A 95 -1.70 1.61 10.90
N CYS A 96 -0.95 2.57 11.46
CA CYS A 96 -0.78 3.90 10.88
C CYS A 96 -0.19 3.87 9.46
N ARG A 97 0.72 2.93 9.17
CA ARG A 97 1.48 2.83 7.92
C ARG A 97 0.93 1.83 6.91
N SER A 98 -0.01 0.98 7.30
CA SER A 98 -0.66 0.00 6.43
C SER A 98 -1.96 0.53 5.78
N GLY A 99 -2.22 1.83 5.91
CA GLY A 99 -3.35 2.56 5.30
C GLY A 99 -4.54 2.74 6.24
N CYS A 100 -4.28 3.37 7.38
CA CYS A 100 -5.30 3.97 8.25
C CYS A 100 -6.01 5.14 7.51
N PRO A 101 -7.34 5.30 7.64
CA PRO A 101 -8.10 6.37 6.96
C PRO A 101 -7.70 7.79 7.41
N HIS A 102 -7.13 7.91 8.62
CA HIS A 102 -6.67 9.18 9.19
C HIS A 102 -5.16 9.39 9.04
N SER A 103 -4.48 8.54 8.26
CA SER A 103 -3.02 8.64 8.08
C SER A 103 -2.66 9.77 7.12
N GLN A 104 -1.76 10.66 7.54
CA GLN A 104 -1.19 11.73 6.72
C GLN A 104 0.26 11.45 6.30
N LEU A 105 0.69 10.18 6.40
CA LEU A 105 2.05 9.77 6.07
C LEU A 105 2.27 9.72 4.55
N THR A 106 3.43 10.17 4.09
CA THR A 106 3.82 10.11 2.68
C THR A 106 4.00 8.66 2.21
N GLU A 107 3.95 8.43 0.90
CA GLU A 107 4.05 7.08 0.32
C GLU A 107 5.36 6.36 0.71
N GLU A 108 6.46 7.10 0.87
CA GLU A 108 7.75 6.59 1.35
C GLU A 108 7.69 6.09 2.80
N GLN A 109 6.85 6.71 3.64
CA GLN A 109 6.68 6.37 5.04
C GLN A 109 5.66 5.26 5.27
N GLN A 110 4.85 4.96 4.26
CA GLN A 110 3.89 3.87 4.29
C GLN A 110 4.61 2.54 4.11
N LEU A 111 4.19 1.53 4.86
CA LEU A 111 4.66 0.17 4.64
C LEU A 111 4.11 -0.23 3.27
N ARG A 112 4.98 -0.56 2.31
CA ARG A 112 4.56 -1.14 1.04
C ARG A 112 3.67 -2.32 1.38
N ARG A 113 2.37 -2.17 1.11
CA ARG A 113 1.41 -3.23 1.34
C ARG A 113 1.94 -4.42 0.55
N PRO A 114 2.15 -5.60 1.18
CA PRO A 114 2.47 -6.77 0.40
C PRO A 114 1.37 -6.91 -0.65
N MET A 115 1.76 -6.99 -1.92
CA MET A 115 0.82 -7.18 -3.01
C MET A 115 -0.06 -8.37 -2.63
N ARG A 116 -1.31 -8.09 -2.26
CA ARG A 116 -2.31 -9.13 -2.03
C ARG A 116 -2.70 -9.58 -3.41
N LEU A 117 -2.02 -10.61 -3.92
CA LEU A 117 -2.53 -11.38 -5.04
C LEU A 117 -3.85 -11.98 -4.55
N SER A 118 -4.95 -11.31 -4.84
CA SER A 118 -6.26 -11.94 -4.80
C SER A 118 -6.19 -13.06 -5.85
N VAL A 119 -5.88 -14.27 -5.40
CA VAL A 119 -6.30 -15.45 -6.12
C VAL A 119 -7.81 -15.40 -6.00
N GLU A 120 -8.46 -14.68 -6.92
CA GLU A 120 -9.89 -14.80 -7.10
C GLU A 120 -10.11 -16.28 -7.34
N GLN A 121 -10.61 -16.98 -6.32
CA GLN A 121 -11.31 -18.23 -6.51
C GLN A 121 -12.59 -17.87 -7.25
N GLY A 122 -12.43 -17.44 -8.50
CA GLY A 122 -13.53 -17.13 -9.37
C GLY A 122 -14.35 -18.40 -9.48
N LYS A 123 -15.57 -18.35 -8.96
CA LYS A 123 -16.71 -19.11 -9.51
C LYS A 123 -17.07 -18.61 -10.92
N GLY A 124 -16.07 -18.19 -11.70
CA GLY A 124 -16.14 -18.00 -13.12
C GLY A 124 -15.39 -19.16 -13.71
N THR A 125 -16.06 -20.02 -14.45
CA THR A 125 -15.46 -21.06 -15.27
C THR A 125 -14.55 -20.39 -16.29
N GLN A 126 -13.34 -19.96 -15.90
CA GLN A 126 -12.27 -19.69 -16.85
C GLN A 126 -11.89 -21.06 -17.39
N LYS A 127 -12.59 -21.49 -18.45
CA LYS A 127 -12.21 -22.67 -19.21
C LYS A 127 -10.77 -22.46 -19.62
N THR A 128 -9.87 -23.28 -19.09
CA THR A 128 -8.46 -23.15 -19.41
C THR A 128 -8.34 -23.49 -20.89
N ALA A 129 -7.88 -22.54 -21.71
CA ALA A 129 -7.81 -22.75 -23.15
C ALA A 129 -6.97 -24.01 -23.43
N ARG A 130 -7.54 -24.93 -24.22
CA ARG A 130 -6.85 -26.18 -24.59
C ARG A 130 -5.53 -25.86 -25.30
N TYR A 131 -4.50 -26.64 -24.99
CA TYR A 131 -3.20 -26.52 -25.63
C TYR A 131 -3.27 -27.02 -27.07
N ASP A 132 -2.91 -26.15 -28.01
CA ASP A 132 -2.83 -26.45 -29.44
C ASP A 132 -1.38 -26.76 -29.84
N ALA A 133 -1.04 -28.05 -29.81
CA ALA A 133 0.29 -28.52 -30.20
C ALA A 133 0.60 -28.27 -31.68
N GLU A 134 -0.39 -28.27 -32.57
CA GLU A 134 -0.16 -28.08 -34.01
C GLU A 134 0.18 -26.64 -34.35
N ALA A 135 -0.51 -25.67 -33.73
CA ALA A 135 -0.19 -24.26 -33.88
C ALA A 135 1.23 -23.94 -33.40
N THR A 136 1.67 -24.56 -32.29
CA THR A 136 3.05 -24.38 -31.79
C THR A 136 4.09 -24.98 -32.75
N LEU A 137 3.87 -26.19 -33.26
CA LEU A 137 4.76 -26.81 -34.25
C LEU A 137 4.82 -26.03 -35.56
N SER A 138 3.68 -25.51 -36.03
CA SER A 138 3.59 -24.67 -37.22
C SER A 138 4.43 -23.40 -37.07
N ARG A 139 4.40 -22.76 -35.91
CA ARG A 139 5.24 -21.60 -35.58
C ARG A 139 6.72 -21.97 -35.55
N LEU A 140 7.09 -23.03 -34.84
CA LEU A 140 8.48 -23.47 -34.70
C LEU A 140 9.11 -23.86 -36.05
N ARG A 141 8.34 -24.53 -36.92
CA ARG A 141 8.78 -24.85 -38.29
C ARG A 141 9.03 -23.61 -39.14
N ARG A 142 8.20 -22.56 -39.01
CA ARG A 142 8.44 -21.28 -39.69
C ARG A 142 9.70 -20.60 -39.17
N GLN A 143 9.91 -20.61 -37.86
CA GLN A 143 11.11 -20.04 -37.24
C GLN A 143 12.38 -20.76 -37.73
N ALA A 144 12.38 -22.10 -37.71
CA ALA A 144 13.52 -22.89 -38.17
C ALA A 144 13.87 -22.63 -39.65
N ARG A 145 12.87 -22.45 -40.53
CA ARG A 145 13.09 -22.09 -41.94
C ARG A 145 13.70 -20.69 -42.11
N SER A 146 13.42 -19.77 -41.20
CA SER A 146 14.03 -18.44 -41.19
C SER A 146 15.52 -18.48 -40.85
N ASP A 147 15.97 -19.51 -40.13
CA ASP A 147 17.32 -19.61 -39.57
C ASP A 147 18.30 -20.41 -40.45
N GLY A 148 17.90 -20.80 -41.68
CA GLY A 148 18.75 -21.46 -42.68
C GLY A 148 18.70 -23.00 -42.66
N ASP A 149 18.47 -23.63 -43.81
CA ASP A 149 17.96 -25.02 -43.94
C ASP A 149 19.03 -26.15 -43.92
N ASN A 150 20.20 -25.91 -43.32
CA ASN A 150 21.38 -26.80 -43.43
C ASN A 150 21.54 -27.79 -42.26
N ALA A 151 20.46 -28.40 -41.77
CA ALA A 151 20.52 -29.45 -40.74
C ALA A 151 20.82 -30.84 -41.33
N SER A 152 21.67 -31.63 -40.66
CA SER A 152 21.95 -33.03 -41.03
C SER A 152 20.69 -33.89 -41.00
N SER A 153 20.67 -35.00 -41.76
CA SER A 153 19.49 -35.90 -41.81
C SER A 153 19.09 -36.44 -40.43
N SER A 154 20.08 -36.70 -39.55
CA SER A 154 19.85 -37.14 -38.18
C SER A 154 19.14 -36.08 -37.31
N LEU A 155 19.46 -34.79 -37.48
CA LEU A 155 18.78 -33.70 -36.78
C LEU A 155 17.34 -33.51 -37.26
N ARG A 156 17.07 -33.77 -38.55
CA ARG A 156 15.70 -33.73 -39.10
C ARG A 156 14.83 -34.83 -38.47
N ILE A 157 15.36 -36.06 -38.39
CA ILE A 157 14.67 -37.20 -37.74
C ILE A 157 14.39 -36.89 -36.26
N LEU A 158 15.38 -36.36 -35.53
CA LEU A 158 15.18 -35.99 -34.12
C LEU A 158 14.10 -34.91 -33.96
N SER A 159 14.08 -33.92 -34.85
CA SER A 159 13.09 -32.85 -34.83
C SER A 159 11.67 -33.36 -35.08
N GLU A 160 11.51 -34.36 -35.96
CA GLU A 160 10.24 -35.03 -36.21
C GLU A 160 9.76 -35.82 -34.98
N LEU A 161 10.65 -36.61 -34.36
CA LEU A 161 10.32 -37.36 -33.14
C LEU A 161 9.91 -36.43 -31.98
N LEU A 162 10.62 -35.32 -31.79
CA LEU A 162 10.25 -34.31 -30.80
C LEU A 162 8.92 -33.63 -31.12
N ALA A 163 8.63 -33.40 -32.39
CA ALA A 163 7.36 -32.82 -32.81
C ALA A 163 6.19 -33.76 -32.48
N ASP A 164 6.36 -35.07 -32.68
CA ASP A 164 5.33 -36.04 -32.34
C ASP A 164 5.17 -36.21 -30.82
N GLU A 165 6.26 -36.16 -30.05
CA GLU A 165 6.16 -36.18 -28.58
C GLU A 165 5.45 -34.94 -28.04
N LEU A 166 5.67 -33.76 -28.63
CA LEU A 166 4.94 -32.54 -28.28
C LEU A 166 3.43 -32.66 -28.52
N LYS A 167 3.01 -33.32 -29.62
CA LYS A 167 1.58 -33.60 -29.87
C LYS A 167 1.02 -34.53 -28.80
N ILE A 168 1.73 -35.61 -28.47
CA ILE A 168 1.32 -36.57 -27.44
C ILE A 168 1.19 -35.87 -26.08
N MET A 169 2.14 -35.01 -25.73
CA MET A 169 2.10 -34.23 -24.50
C MET A 169 0.94 -33.24 -24.48
N GLY A 170 0.65 -32.56 -25.60
CA GLY A 170 -0.54 -31.71 -25.73
C GLY A 170 -1.85 -32.46 -25.49
N ILE A 171 -1.98 -33.67 -26.05
CA ILE A 171 -3.14 -34.54 -25.82
C ILE A 171 -3.25 -34.95 -24.34
N LYS A 172 -2.15 -35.38 -23.70
CA LYS A 172 -2.12 -35.75 -22.28
C LYS A 172 -2.51 -34.57 -21.38
N TYR A 173 -1.98 -33.38 -21.68
CA TYR A 173 -2.29 -32.15 -20.96
C TYR A 173 -3.77 -31.77 -21.08
N ASN A 174 -4.33 -31.78 -22.30
CA ASN A 174 -5.74 -31.47 -22.52
C ASN A 174 -6.67 -32.48 -21.83
N ARG A 175 -6.30 -33.77 -21.79
CA ARG A 175 -7.04 -34.78 -21.00
C ARG A 175 -7.01 -34.50 -19.49
N LEU A 176 -5.93 -33.92 -18.98
CA LEU A 176 -5.85 -33.51 -17.57
C LEU A 176 -6.72 -32.29 -17.30
N LEU A 177 -6.74 -31.31 -18.21
CA LEU A 177 -7.67 -30.19 -18.15
C LEU A 177 -9.12 -30.66 -18.15
N ASP A 178 -9.50 -31.56 -19.06
CA ASP A 178 -10.86 -32.12 -19.11
C ASP A 178 -11.25 -32.82 -17.78
N LYS A 179 -10.30 -33.50 -17.12
CA LYS A 179 -10.52 -34.12 -15.80
C LYS A 179 -10.67 -33.10 -14.66
N GLN A 180 -10.06 -31.93 -14.78
CA GLN A 180 -10.19 -30.85 -13.80
C GLN A 180 -11.48 -30.04 -14.00
N GLU A 181 -11.92 -29.85 -15.25
CA GLU A 181 -13.18 -29.17 -15.57
C GLU A 181 -14.43 -30.03 -15.27
N GLY A 182 -14.30 -31.36 -15.22
CA GLY A 182 -15.38 -32.29 -14.88
C GLY A 182 -15.54 -32.64 -13.40
N LYS A 183 -14.75 -32.04 -12.49
CA LYS A 183 -14.85 -32.19 -11.02
C LYS A 183 -15.35 -30.90 -10.39
#